data_AF-A0A7S0NNN6-F1
#
_entry.id   AF-A0A7S0NNN6-F1
#
_cell.length_a   1.000
_cell.length_b   1.000
_cell.length_c   1.000
_cell.angle_alpha   90.00
_cell.angle_beta   90.00
_cell.angle_gamma   90.00
#
_symmetry.space_group_name_H-M   'P 1'
#
loop_
_entity.id
_entity.type
_entity.pdbx_description
1 polymer ?
#
loop_
_entity_poly.entity_id
_entity_poly.type
_entity_poly.pdbx_seq_one_letter_code
_entity_poly.pdbx_strand_id
1 'polypeptide(L)'
;CLVASWVTGTYSHVDRLWSITPAVYASVYAYASGFDARASTMAALTWAWGIRLTYNFARKGGYSKGEQDYRWPVLREHPLLKHPVAWQAFNLGFIATYQHALLLLIARPSSAAYEAKGSELN
;
A
#
# COMPACT_ATOMS: atom_id res chain seq x y z
N CYS A 1 3.30 7.66 -6.74
CA CYS A 1 3.82 6.54 -7.57
C CYS A 1 3.78 6.80 -9.07
N LEU A 2 2.72 7.40 -9.62
CA LEU A 2 2.64 7.71 -11.06
C LEU A 2 3.83 8.55 -11.56
N VAL A 3 4.03 9.74 -11.00
CA VAL A 3 5.16 10.61 -11.39
C VAL A 3 6.51 9.93 -11.17
N ALA A 4 6.66 9.23 -10.03
CA ALA A 4 7.87 8.48 -9.73
C ALA A 4 8.17 7.40 -10.79
N SER A 5 7.15 6.73 -11.34
CA SER A 5 7.33 5.73 -12.39
C SER A 5 7.85 6.32 -13.70
N TRP A 6 7.52 7.58 -14.01
CA TRP A 6 8.03 8.28 -15.18
C TRP A 6 9.50 8.70 -14.99
N VAL A 7 9.87 9.10 -13.78
CA VAL A 7 11.24 9.54 -13.46
C VAL A 7 12.20 8.35 -13.37
N THR A 8 11.80 7.27 -12.69
CA THR A 8 12.69 6.13 -12.43
C THR A 8 12.57 5.01 -13.46
N GLY A 9 11.52 5.02 -14.29
CA GLY A 9 11.20 3.91 -15.20
C GLY A 9 10.68 2.66 -14.49
N THR A 10 10.46 2.70 -13.17
CA THR A 10 10.00 1.55 -12.38
C THR A 10 8.55 1.70 -11.96
N TYR A 11 7.78 0.62 -12.04
CA TYR A 11 6.34 0.62 -11.75
C TYR A 11 6.01 0.06 -10.36
N SER A 12 7.02 -0.34 -9.58
CA SER A 12 6.90 -0.96 -8.26
C SER A 12 6.98 -0.01 -7.07
N HIS A 13 6.76 1.30 -7.30
CA HIS A 13 6.74 2.26 -6.20
C HIS A 13 5.63 1.97 -5.19
N VAL A 14 4.47 1.47 -5.65
CA VAL A 14 3.38 1.10 -4.75
C VAL A 14 3.72 -0.17 -3.96
N ASP A 15 4.41 -1.13 -4.57
CA ASP A 15 4.86 -2.35 -3.90
C ASP A 15 5.74 -2.02 -2.67
N ARG A 16 6.60 -1.00 -2.80
CA ARG A 16 7.45 -0.49 -1.70
C ARG A 16 6.66 0.16 -0.57
N LEU A 17 5.52 0.75 -0.89
CA LEU A 17 4.65 1.42 0.09
C LEU A 17 3.62 0.47 0.71
N TRP A 18 3.51 -0.75 0.19
CA TRP A 18 2.42 -1.67 0.50
C TRP A 18 2.35 -2.03 1.98
N SER A 19 3.50 -2.22 2.61
CA SER A 19 3.60 -2.58 4.03
C SER A 19 3.58 -1.40 4.98
N ILE A 20 3.70 -0.17 4.48
CA ILE A 20 3.83 1.05 5.29
C ILE A 20 2.51 1.81 5.32
N THR A 21 1.87 1.96 4.16
CA THR A 21 0.67 2.81 3.98
C THR A 21 -0.48 2.40 4.89
N PRO A 22 -0.86 1.12 5.02
CA PRO A 22 -1.98 0.72 5.89
C PRO A 22 -1.69 1.01 7.36
N ALA A 23 -0.43 0.87 7.81
CA ALA A 23 -0.03 1.16 9.18
C ALA A 23 -0.16 2.65 9.48
N VAL A 24 0.26 3.51 8.56
CA VAL A 24 0.08 4.97 8.66
C VAL A 24 -1.41 5.32 8.73
N TYR A 25 -2.24 4.76 7.87
CA TYR A 25 -3.69 5.01 7.89
C TYR A 25 -4.35 4.54 9.19
N ALA A 26 -4.02 3.35 9.69
CA ALA A 26 -4.53 2.87 10.96
C ALA A 26 -4.10 3.79 12.13
N SER A 27 -2.87 4.30 12.11
CA SER A 27 -2.39 5.28 13.09
C SER A 27 -3.14 6.61 13.07
N VAL A 28 -3.59 7.08 11.90
CA VAL A 28 -4.42 8.30 11.82
C VAL A 28 -5.74 8.11 12.58
N TYR A 29 -6.38 6.94 12.46
CA TYR A 29 -7.61 6.65 13.22
C TYR A 29 -7.35 6.53 14.72
N ALA A 30 -6.25 5.90 15.13
CA ALA A 30 -5.87 5.83 16.54
C ALA A 30 -5.59 7.21 17.13
N TYR A 31 -4.90 8.08 16.39
CA TYR A 31 -4.68 9.46 16.82
C TYR A 31 -5.99 10.26 16.93
N ALA A 32 -6.84 10.17 15.89
CA ALA A 32 -8.11 10.88 15.85
C ALA A 32 -9.12 10.41 16.91
N SER A 33 -9.02 9.17 17.40
CA SER A 33 -9.85 8.66 18.49
C SER A 33 -9.34 9.04 19.89
N GLY A 34 -8.22 9.77 19.99
CA GLY A 34 -7.58 10.02 21.29
C GLY A 34 -6.92 8.76 21.87
N PHE A 35 -6.41 7.88 21.01
CA PHE A 35 -5.80 6.60 21.35
C PHE A 35 -6.75 5.58 22.00
N ASP A 36 -8.02 5.59 21.61
CA ASP A 36 -9.00 4.54 21.97
C ASP A 36 -8.40 3.13 21.84
N ALA A 37 -8.69 2.25 22.81
CA ALA A 37 -8.07 0.94 22.90
C ALA A 37 -8.25 0.09 21.64
N ARG A 38 -9.41 0.14 20.98
CA ARG A 38 -9.70 -0.64 19.76
C ARG A 38 -8.86 -0.13 18.59
N ALA A 39 -8.91 1.18 18.34
CA ALA A 39 -8.16 1.81 17.25
C ALA A 39 -6.64 1.69 17.45
N SER A 40 -6.17 1.87 18.70
CA SER A 40 -4.75 1.71 19.08
C SER A 40 -4.27 0.27 18.89
N THR A 41 -5.08 -0.71 19.28
CA THR A 41 -4.76 -2.14 19.06
C THR A 41 -4.64 -2.47 17.58
N MET A 42 -5.59 -1.99 16.76
CA MET A 42 -5.54 -2.19 15.31
C MET A 42 -4.32 -1.52 14.67
N ALA A 43 -3.97 -0.30 15.09
CA ALA A 43 -2.76 0.37 14.63
C ALA A 43 -1.49 -0.42 14.99
N ALA A 44 -1.38 -0.89 16.24
CA ALA A 44 -0.23 -1.67 16.70
C ALA A 44 -0.06 -2.98 15.92
N LEU A 45 -1.14 -3.73 15.71
CA LEU A 45 -1.13 -4.96 14.91
C LEU A 45 -0.74 -4.70 13.45
N THR A 46 -1.25 -3.61 12.89
CA THR A 46 -0.92 -3.21 11.51
C THR A 46 0.55 -2.81 11.38
N TRP A 47 1.12 -2.13 12.38
CA TRP A 47 2.56 -1.86 12.45
C TRP A 47 3.39 -3.13 12.57
N ALA A 48 3.02 -4.07 13.45
CA ALA A 48 3.74 -5.33 13.59
C ALA A 48 3.76 -6.13 12.28
N TRP A 49 2.61 -6.21 11.60
CA TRP A 49 2.50 -6.80 10.27
C TRP A 49 3.34 -6.05 9.22
N GLY A 50 3.24 -4.72 9.20
CA GLY A 50 3.95 -3.84 8.27
C GLY A 50 5.47 -3.93 8.41
N ILE A 51 5.99 -3.92 9.64
CA ILE A 51 7.42 -4.08 9.95
C ILE A 51 7.91 -5.44 9.44
N ARG A 52 7.18 -6.53 9.76
CA ARG A 52 7.52 -7.88 9.31
C ARG A 52 7.59 -7.96 7.78
N LEU A 53 6.62 -7.38 7.07
CA LEU A 53 6.61 -7.37 5.61
C LEU A 53 7.73 -6.50 5.03
N THR A 54 7.95 -5.31 5.59
CA THR A 54 9.01 -4.39 5.19
C THR A 54 10.37 -5.06 5.31
N TYR A 55 10.63 -5.75 6.42
CA TYR A 55 11.85 -6.53 6.64
C TYR A 55 12.01 -7.67 5.62
N ASN A 56 10.94 -8.43 5.37
CA ASN A 56 10.97 -9.50 4.38
C ASN A 56 11.24 -8.98 2.96
N PHE A 57 10.63 -7.86 2.59
CA PHE A 57 10.82 -7.23 1.30
C PHE A 57 12.25 -6.67 1.14
N ALA A 58 12.80 -6.06 2.19
CA ALA A 58 14.18 -5.60 2.22
C ALA A 58 15.18 -6.76 2.04
N ARG A 59 15.00 -7.88 2.76
CA ARG A 59 15.88 -9.06 2.63
C ARG A 59 15.85 -9.69 1.25
N LYS A 60 14.74 -9.58 0.53
CA LYS A 60 14.60 -10.07 -0.84
C LYS A 60 15.15 -9.08 -1.89
N GLY A 61 15.69 -7.94 -1.47
CA GLY A 61 16.25 -6.94 -2.37
C GLY A 61 15.23 -5.98 -2.98
N GLY A 62 14.00 -5.92 -2.47
CA GLY A 62 12.91 -5.10 -3.02
C GLY A 62 13.14 -3.57 -2.98
N TYR A 63 14.16 -3.12 -2.25
CA TYR A 63 14.59 -1.71 -2.20
C TYR A 63 15.84 -1.43 -3.04
N SER A 64 16.37 -2.42 -3.76
CA SER A 64 17.53 -2.24 -4.63
C SER A 64 17.21 -1.31 -5.81
N LYS A 65 18.23 -0.60 -6.31
CA LYS A 65 18.09 0.26 -7.49
C LYS A 65 17.75 -0.58 -8.71
N GLY A 66 16.74 -0.16 -9.47
CA GLY A 66 16.28 -0.88 -10.68
C GLY A 66 15.45 -2.13 -10.40
N GLU A 67 15.24 -2.52 -9.14
CA GLU A 67 14.35 -3.62 -8.80
C GLU A 67 12.89 -3.24 -9.11
N GLN A 68 12.22 -4.15 -9.79
CA GLN A 68 10.82 -4.05 -10.17
C GLN A 68 10.17 -5.42 -10.02
N ASP A 69 8.86 -5.42 -9.83
CA ASP A 69 8.09 -6.64 -9.75
C ASP A 69 8.19 -7.44 -11.06
N TYR A 70 8.46 -8.73 -10.93
CA TYR A 70 8.61 -9.67 -12.04
C TYR A 70 7.34 -9.79 -12.92
N ARG A 71 6.19 -9.38 -12.40
CA ARG A 71 4.91 -9.36 -13.12
C ARG A 71 4.89 -8.31 -14.23
N TRP A 72 5.63 -7.21 -14.09
CA TRP A 72 5.57 -6.13 -15.09
C TRP A 72 6.15 -6.54 -16.45
N PRO A 73 7.31 -7.20 -16.55
CA PRO A 73 7.78 -7.77 -17.82
C PRO A 73 6.79 -8.74 -18.45
N VAL A 74 6.22 -9.65 -17.66
CA VAL A 74 5.23 -10.64 -18.15
C VAL A 74 3.97 -9.95 -18.68
N LEU A 75 3.47 -8.93 -17.98
CA LEU A 75 2.32 -8.14 -18.45
C LEU A 75 2.65 -7.33 -19.72
N ARG A 76 3.90 -6.89 -19.91
CA ARG A 76 4.34 -6.16 -21.11
C ARG A 76 4.40 -7.04 -22.36
N GLU A 77 4.43 -8.36 -22.20
CA GLU A 77 4.34 -9.31 -23.32
C GLU A 77 2.91 -9.41 -23.87
N HIS A 78 1.89 -9.02 -23.09
CA HIS A 78 0.51 -9.04 -23.54
C HIS A 78 0.29 -8.03 -24.69
N PRO A 79 -0.35 -8.42 -25.82
CA PRO A 79 -0.49 -7.57 -27.01
C PRO A 79 -1.07 -6.18 -26.74
N LEU A 80 -2.06 -6.08 -25.83
CA LEU A 80 -2.68 -4.80 -25.45
C LEU A 80 -1.73 -3.91 -24.63
N LEU A 81 -0.93 -4.50 -23.73
CA LEU A 81 -0.08 -3.75 -22.78
C LEU A 81 1.32 -3.46 -23.34
N LYS A 82 1.64 -4.00 -24.52
CA LYS A 82 2.85 -3.70 -25.27
C LYS A 82 2.83 -2.27 -25.85
N HIS A 83 1.64 -1.74 -26.17
CA HIS A 83 1.53 -0.39 -26.73
C HIS A 83 1.82 0.68 -25.66
N PRO A 84 2.70 1.67 -25.90
CA PRO A 84 3.15 2.62 -24.88
C PRO A 84 2.02 3.41 -24.21
N VAL A 85 1.02 3.85 -24.98
CA VAL A 85 -0.13 4.60 -24.45
C VAL A 85 -1.01 3.70 -23.58
N ALA A 86 -1.26 2.46 -24.02
CA ALA A 86 -2.05 1.51 -23.25
C ALA A 86 -1.35 1.13 -21.94
N TRP A 87 -0.02 1.00 -21.96
CA TRP A 87 0.78 0.81 -20.77
C TRP A 87 0.68 1.99 -19.79
N GLN A 88 0.72 3.23 -20.27
CA GLN A 88 0.55 4.39 -19.39
C GLN A 88 -0.87 4.53 -18.86
N ALA A 89 -1.89 4.19 -19.64
CA ALA A 89 -3.27 4.12 -19.15
C ALA A 89 -3.43 3.05 -18.06
N PHE A 90 -2.81 1.88 -18.24
CA PHE A 90 -2.75 0.82 -17.23
C PHE A 90 -1.98 1.28 -15.99
N ASN A 91 -0.87 2.00 -16.15
CA ASN A 91 -0.11 2.58 -15.06
C ASN A 91 -0.95 3.59 -14.25
N LEU A 92 -1.63 4.52 -14.91
CA LEU A 92 -2.49 5.48 -14.24
C LEU A 92 -3.66 4.80 -13.51
N GLY A 93 -4.40 3.94 -14.21
CA GLY A 93 -5.63 3.33 -13.69
C GLY A 93 -5.34 2.22 -12.66
N PHE A 94 -4.59 1.21 -13.05
CA PHE A 94 -4.38 0.02 -12.23
C PHE A 94 -3.21 0.19 -11.25
N ILE A 95 -2.01 0.45 -11.76
CA ILE A 95 -0.78 0.42 -10.94
C ILE A 95 -0.82 1.56 -9.91
N ALA A 96 -1.04 2.80 -10.35
CA ALA A 96 -0.96 3.96 -9.50
C ALA A 96 -2.26 4.20 -8.71
N THR A 97 -3.44 4.09 -9.32
CA THR A 97 -4.69 4.48 -8.64
C THR A 97 -5.31 3.30 -7.89
N TYR A 98 -5.62 2.21 -8.57
CA TYR A 98 -6.34 1.08 -7.97
C TYR A 98 -5.57 0.44 -6.81
N GLN A 99 -4.25 0.27 -6.93
CA GLN A 99 -3.46 -0.27 -5.82
C GLN A 99 -3.46 0.63 -4.57
N HIS A 100 -3.48 1.97 -4.71
CA HIS A 100 -3.63 2.85 -3.54
C HIS A 100 -5.03 2.76 -2.93
N ALA A 101 -6.06 2.58 -3.76
CA ALA A 101 -7.41 2.32 -3.27
C ALA A 101 -7.45 1.01 -2.46
N LEU A 102 -6.77 -0.05 -2.90
CA LEU A 102 -6.63 -1.28 -2.13
C LEU A 102 -5.92 -1.06 -0.79
N LEU A 103 -4.83 -0.29 -0.76
CA LEU A 103 -4.13 0.03 0.49
C LEU A 103 -5.02 0.77 1.49
N LEU A 104 -5.87 1.68 1.00
CA LEU A 104 -6.90 2.33 1.82
C LEU A 104 -7.91 1.32 2.34
N LEU A 105 -8.40 0.42 1.48
CA LEU A 105 -9.39 -0.60 1.85
C LEU A 105 -8.85 -1.59 2.89
N ILE A 106 -7.55 -1.91 2.86
CA ILE A 106 -6.90 -2.71 3.91
C ILE A 106 -6.99 -2.02 5.28
N ALA A 107 -6.86 -0.69 5.32
CA ALA A 107 -6.95 0.08 6.56
C ALA A 107 -8.40 0.39 6.98
N ARG A 108 -9.39 0.18 6.10
CA ARG A 108 -10.80 0.53 6.31
C ARG A 108 -11.40 -0.02 7.61
N PRO A 109 -11.11 -1.26 8.07
CA PRO A 109 -11.63 -1.74 9.35
C PRO A 109 -11.31 -0.82 10.54
N SER A 110 -10.22 -0.04 10.48
CA SER A 110 -9.85 0.93 11.53
C SER A 110 -10.84 2.10 11.64
N SER A 111 -11.58 2.41 10.57
CA SER A 111 -12.64 3.42 10.61
C SER A 111 -13.83 2.99 11.48
N ALA A 112 -14.21 1.72 11.42
CA ALA A 112 -15.26 1.17 12.27
C ALA A 112 -14.87 1.20 13.76
N ALA A 113 -13.60 0.92 14.07
CA ALA A 113 -13.09 1.07 15.44
C ALA A 113 -13.10 2.54 15.92
N TYR A 114 -12.80 3.48 15.02
CA TYR A 114 -12.89 4.91 15.32
C TYR A 114 -14.35 5.37 15.55
N GLU A 115 -15.30 4.87 14.77
CA GLU A 115 -16.73 5.18 14.94
C GLU A 115 -17.26 4.68 16.29
N ALA A 116 -16.76 3.53 16.77
CA ALA A 116 -17.09 2.95 18.06
C ALA A 116 -16.29 3.54 19.25
N LYS A 117 -15.54 4.63 19.06
CA LYS A 117 -14.73 5.21 20.13
C LYS A 117 -15.58 5.58 21.35
N GLY A 118 -15.10 5.22 22.54
CA GLY A 118 -15.80 5.49 23.79
C GLY A 118 -17.03 4.60 24.06
N SER A 119 -17.36 3.65 23.18
CA SER A 119 -18.29 2.59 23.55
C SER A 119 -17.63 1.65 24.57
N GLU A 120 -18.45 0.98 25.38
CA GLU A 120 -17.96 -0.10 26.22
C GLU A 120 -17.25 -1.17 25.38
N LEU A 121 -16.23 -1.82 25.96
CA LEU A 121 -15.40 -2.80 25.25
C LEU A 121 -16.07 -4.18 25.14
N ASN A 122 -17.17 -4.37 25.86
CA ASN A 122 -17.94 -5.59 26.10
C ASN A 122 -19.17 -5.71 25.19
#